data_AF-A0A259NFR3-F1
#
_entry.id   AF-A0A259NFR3-F1
#
_cell.length_a   1.000
_cell.length_b   1.000
_cell.length_c   1.000
_cell.angle_alpha   90.00
_cell.angle_beta   90.00
_cell.angle_gamma   90.00
#
_symmetry.space_group_name_H-M   'P 1'
#
loop_
_entity.id
_entity.type
_entity.pdbx_description
1 polymer ?
#
loop_
_entity_poly.entity_id
_entity_poly.type
_entity_poly.pdbx_seq_one_letter_code
_entity_poly.pdbx_strand_id
1 'polypeptide(L)' 'MIANPIGQIWSGSMMLDHLGYPEAGKAIFDAIEKVLVSPGAPLTPDLGGKAKTHELGEAIAKAV' A
#
# COMPACT_ATOMS: atom_id res chain seq x y z
N MET A 1 -10.67 -1.11 -12.21
CA MET A 1 -9.53 -2.06 -12.09
C MET A 1 -9.65 -2.79 -10.75
N ILE A 2 -9.31 -4.08 -10.70
CA ILE A 2 -9.38 -4.94 -9.49
C ILE A 2 -8.01 -5.49 -9.08
N ALA A 3 -6.93 -5.05 -9.73
CA ALA A 3 -5.58 -5.46 -9.41
C ALA A 3 -5.16 -4.94 -8.03
N ASN A 4 -4.30 -5.69 -7.35
CA ASN A 4 -3.66 -5.25 -6.13
C ASN A 4 -2.61 -4.17 -6.41
N PRO A 5 -2.73 -2.95 -5.82
CA PRO A 5 -1.76 -1.89 -6.04
C PRO A 5 -0.47 -2.04 -5.21
N ILE A 6 -0.42 -2.93 -4.20
CA ILE A 6 0.68 -3.01 -3.22
C ILE A 6 2.03 -3.20 -3.90
N GLY A 7 2.13 -4.07 -4.91
CA GLY A 7 3.41 -4.34 -5.58
C GLY A 7 4.04 -3.10 -6.21
N GLN A 8 3.23 -2.23 -6.84
CA GLN A 8 3.72 -0.98 -7.40
C GLN A 8 4.04 0.06 -6.32
N ILE A 9 3.18 0.18 -5.30
CA ILE A 9 3.42 1.13 -4.19
C ILE A 9 4.72 0.77 -3.44
N TRP A 10 4.92 -0.52 -3.15
CA TRP A 10 6.15 -0.99 -2.50
C TRP A 10 7.39 -0.79 -3.38
N SER A 11 7.27 -1.04 -4.69
CA SER A 11 8.36 -0.70 -5.62
C SER A 11 8.73 0.80 -5.54
N GLY A 12 7.74 1.68 -5.39
CA GLY A 12 7.96 3.12 -5.14
C GLY A 12 8.66 3.41 -3.82
N SER A 13 8.30 2.70 -2.74
CA SER A 13 8.98 2.77 -1.44
C SER A 13 10.47 2.37 -1.56
N MET A 14 10.76 1.25 -2.22
CA MET A 14 12.14 0.80 -2.47
C MET A 14 12.93 1.78 -3.33
N MET A 15 12.27 2.41 -4.31
CA MET A 15 12.89 3.44 -5.14
C MET A 15 13.28 4.67 -4.32
N LEU A 16 12.43 5.12 -3.39
CA LEU A 16 12.74 6.25 -2.51
C LEU A 16 13.95 5.95 -1.62
N ASP A 17 14.02 4.75 -1.06
CA ASP A 17 15.17 4.29 -0.28
C ASP A 17 16.45 4.33 -1.14
N HIS A 18 16.40 3.79 -2.35
CA HIS A 18 17.52 3.82 -3.31
C HIS A 18 17.97 5.24 -3.68
N LEU A 19 17.04 6.20 -3.76
CA LEU A 19 17.32 7.60 -4.09
C LEU A 19 17.85 8.43 -2.90
N GLY A 20 18.03 7.83 -1.72
CA GLY A 20 18.52 8.52 -0.53
C GLY A 20 17.41 9.15 0.33
N TYR A 21 16.16 8.69 0.19
CA TYR A 21 15.01 9.09 1.00
C TYR A 21 14.44 7.93 1.84
N PRO A 22 15.24 7.34 2.75
CA PRO A 22 14.85 6.15 3.50
C PRO A 22 13.62 6.38 4.40
N GLU A 23 13.48 7.58 4.99
CA GLU A 23 12.31 7.92 5.82
C GLU A 23 11.01 7.93 5.02
N ALA A 24 11.04 8.46 3.79
CA ALA A 24 9.89 8.49 2.90
C ALA A 24 9.54 7.08 2.40
N GLY A 25 10.56 6.28 2.03
CA GLY A 25 10.37 4.87 1.69
C GLY A 25 9.75 4.09 2.85
N LYS A 26 10.26 4.29 4.07
CA LYS A 26 9.72 3.66 5.29
C LYS A 26 8.29 4.08 5.57
N ALA A 27 7.95 5.36 5.48
CA ALA A 27 6.59 5.84 5.72
C ALA A 27 5.56 5.14 4.81
N ILE A 28 5.90 4.94 3.53
CA ILE A 28 5.03 4.20 2.59
C ILE A 28 4.93 2.72 2.98
N PHE A 29 6.05 2.07 3.33
CA PHE A 29 6.05 0.67 3.73
C PHE A 29 5.22 0.44 5.00
N ASP A 30 5.40 1.28 6.02
CA ASP A 30 4.63 1.25 7.26
C ASP A 30 3.13 1.47 7.00
N ALA A 31 2.77 2.34 6.05
CA ALA A 31 1.38 2.57 5.65
C ALA A 31 0.74 1.32 5.03
N ILE A 32 1.48 0.58 4.19
CA ILE A 32 1.03 -0.71 3.65
C ILE A 32 0.75 -1.69 4.80
N GLU A 33 1.70 -1.86 5.71
CA GLU A 33 1.55 -2.77 6.86
C GLU A 33 0.35 -2.38 7.72
N LYS A 34 0.23 -1.10 8.07
CA LYS A 34 -0.87 -0.54 8.88
C LYS A 34 -2.22 -0.82 8.26
N VAL A 35 -2.37 -0.67 6.95
CA VAL A 35 -3.63 -0.98 6.25
C VAL A 35 -3.89 -2.48 6.26
N LEU A 36 -2.90 -3.32 5.97
CA LEU A 36 -3.08 -4.78 5.91
C LEU A 36 -3.50 -5.39 7.25
N VAL A 37 -3.00 -4.86 8.37
CA VAL A 37 -3.38 -5.34 9.71
C VAL A 37 -4.68 -4.72 10.25
N SER A 38 -5.22 -3.69 9.57
CA SER A 38 -6.42 -3.00 10.03
C SER A 38 -7.67 -3.88 9.82
N PRO A 39 -8.50 -4.09 10.86
CA PRO A 39 -9.78 -4.76 10.71
C PRO A 39 -10.67 -4.05 9.67
N GLY A 40 -11.21 -4.82 8.71
CA GLY A 40 -12.05 -4.24 7.66
C GLY A 40 -11.30 -3.48 6.57
N ALA A 41 -9.98 -3.68 6.44
CA ALA A 41 -9.21 -3.14 5.33
C ALA A 41 -9.87 -3.45 3.97
N PRO A 42 -9.88 -2.50 3.03
CA PRO A 42 -10.46 -2.70 1.70
C PRO A 42 -9.52 -3.55 0.85
N LEU A 43 -9.45 -4.86 1.15
CA LEU A 43 -8.58 -5.81 0.46
C LEU A 43 -9.10 -6.14 -0.93
N THR A 44 -8.19 -6.26 -1.90
CA THR A 44 -8.50 -6.72 -3.26
C THR A 44 -8.79 -8.23 -3.29
N PRO A 45 -9.38 -8.77 -4.39
CA PRO A 45 -9.79 -10.18 -4.43
C PRO A 45 -8.66 -11.20 -4.23
N ASP A 46 -7.44 -10.89 -4.66
CA ASP A 46 -6.24 -11.72 -4.45
C ASP A 46 -5.82 -11.82 -2.98
N LEU A 47 -6.22 -10.83 -2.17
CA LEU A 47 -6.04 -10.81 -0.71
C LEU A 47 -7.29 -11.28 0.04
N GLY A 48 -8.27 -11.86 -0.65
CA GLY A 48 -9.51 -12.40 -0.05
C GLY A 48 -10.60 -11.37 0.23
N GLY A 49 -10.46 -10.13 -0.25
CA GLY A 49 -11.48 -9.09 -0.11
C GLY A 49 -12.35 -8.89 -1.36
N LYS A 50 -13.04 -7.76 -1.41
CA LYS A 50 -13.93 -7.37 -2.53
C LYS A 50 -13.66 -5.97 -3.06
N ALA A 51 -12.63 -5.30 -2.55
CA ALA A 51 -12.31 -3.93 -2.92
C ALA A 51 -11.68 -3.85 -4.31
N LYS A 52 -11.78 -2.68 -4.90
CA LYS A 52 -11.14 -2.29 -6.16
C LYS A 52 -9.76 -1.70 -5.87
N THR A 53 -8.92 -1.64 -6.91
CA THR A 53 -7.56 -1.10 -6.83
C THR A 53 -7.47 0.28 -6.17
N HIS A 54 -8.40 1.18 -6.52
CA HIS A 54 -8.39 2.55 -5.99
C HIS A 54 -8.78 2.62 -4.51
N GLU A 55 -9.66 1.75 -4.03
CA GLU A 55 -10.09 1.73 -2.62
C GLU A 55 -8.92 1.33 -1.71
N LEU A 56 -8.17 0.30 -2.10
CA LEU A 56 -6.95 -0.10 -1.39
C LEU A 56 -5.85 0.95 -1.51
N GLY A 57 -5.65 1.51 -2.70
CA GLY A 57 -4.67 2.58 -2.91
C GLY A 57 -4.94 3.84 -2.09
N GLU A 58 -6.20 4.28 -2.00
CA GLU A 58 -6.61 5.42 -1.16
C GLU A 58 -6.43 5.13 0.32
N ALA A 59 -6.74 3.92 0.77
CA ALA A 59 -6.52 3.53 2.17
C ALA A 59 -5.04 3.61 2.54
N ILE A 60 -4.15 3.13 1.67
CA ILE A 60 -2.69 3.21 1.87
C ILE A 60 -2.23 4.66 1.84
N ALA A 61 -2.67 5.47 0.86
CA ALA A 61 -2.28 6.88 0.76
C ALA A 61 -2.71 7.71 1.98
N LYS A 62 -3.88 7.42 2.57
CA LYS A 62 -4.36 8.07 3.80
C LYS A 62 -3.61 7.63 5.07
N ALA A 63 -2.85 6.54 4.99
CA ALA A 63 -2.12 5.97 6.12
C ALA A 63 -0.64 6.40 6.18
N VAL A 64 -0.14 7.10 5.14
CA VAL A 64 1.18 7.75 5.09
C VAL A 64 1.21 8.99 5.97
#